data_AF-A0A7W8SLZ7-F1
#
_entry.id   AF-A0A7W8SLZ7-F1
#
_cell.length_a   1.000
_cell.length_b   1.000
_cell.length_c   1.000
_cell.angle_alpha   90.00
_cell.angle_beta   90.00
_cell.angle_gamma   90.00
#
_symmetry.space_group_name_H-M   'P 1'
#
loop_
_entity.id
_entity.type
_entity.pdbx_description
1 polymer ?
#
loop_
_entity_poly.entity_id
_entity_poly.type
_entity_poly.pdbx_seq_one_letter_code
_entity_poly.pdbx_strand_id
1 'polypeptide(L)'
;MNWPSRRMRTTDTPRHQPRPRGLRAALRHVLALAGGIVVLAAVCAWTAPAHAEASRFAFAVISGTMHSPADEAATQRLLEAMGRERDVRFIVYDGNLKGPQEVCRDALFERRHALLDSSRTALFFIPGQHDWVDCGTAEAGGFDPVERLDQLRQTLFADPTSMGQNPIALTRESEVSRFRPFRENVRWVVNEKANDKANTKAGDIVFIGLNAPGPNNHYLSAGGRNGEFEDRVIANAFWLEHAAEYAKRRDARAIVVFIQGDFDPERYERPERFAWLHFAHSSRRDGFLEFKRSLVKLAQIFPGPVVVIHADDDRPAGGFVIDQPLRNDKGMVVTNLTRIALAPHDRLNQWIQIEADFGRKPPFRVSVRDVPKQMPLPTTPPVLPPASPRDESGASMPVAPEMPNVEGFGPASELPPVLRTPGESQDQQPRIPSDQGGGDYGPAISMPPGSILPASPALPASVPPAPATTPRMPASSVQGRF
;
A
#
# COMPACT_ATOMS: atom_id res chain seq x y z
N MET A 1 54.92 -98.49 -82.32
CA MET A 1 53.52 -98.99 -82.28
C MET A 1 52.60 -97.76 -82.17
N ASN A 2 52.20 -97.17 -83.30
CA ASN A 2 50.94 -97.37 -84.04
C ASN A 2 49.66 -96.94 -83.27
N TRP A 3 49.29 -95.66 -83.42
CA TRP A 3 48.04 -95.03 -83.93
C TRP A 3 46.71 -95.84 -84.03
N PRO A 4 45.53 -95.20 -84.32
CA PRO A 4 44.53 -94.63 -83.40
C PRO A 4 43.08 -95.11 -83.69
N SER A 5 42.04 -94.42 -83.16
CA SER A 5 40.63 -94.25 -83.66
C SER A 5 39.54 -94.65 -82.64
N ARG A 6 38.30 -94.17 -82.60
CA ARG A 6 37.52 -93.01 -83.14
C ARG A 6 36.10 -93.10 -82.52
N ARG A 7 35.43 -91.94 -82.40
CA ARG A 7 34.00 -91.58 -82.72
C ARG A 7 33.30 -90.87 -81.53
N MET A 8 32.95 -89.57 -81.62
CA MET A 8 31.80 -88.91 -82.30
C MET A 8 30.43 -89.36 -81.72
N ARG A 9 29.40 -88.53 -81.49
CA ARG A 9 29.07 -87.09 -81.69
C ARG A 9 27.65 -86.87 -81.12
N THR A 10 27.26 -85.66 -80.70
CA THR A 10 25.95 -84.93 -80.92
C THR A 10 25.82 -83.77 -79.91
N THR A 11 26.04 -82.49 -80.28
CA THR A 11 25.09 -81.46 -80.84
C THR A 11 23.88 -81.20 -79.92
N ASP A 12 23.69 -80.00 -79.35
CA ASP A 12 23.25 -78.79 -80.07
C ASP A 12 23.78 -77.43 -79.55
N THR A 13 23.88 -76.50 -80.50
CA THR A 13 23.96 -75.02 -80.42
C THR A 13 22.96 -74.51 -81.48
N PRO A 14 22.28 -73.33 -81.39
CA PRO A 14 22.97 -72.07 -81.70
C PRO A 14 22.38 -70.73 -81.18
N ARG A 15 23.31 -69.80 -80.90
CA ARG A 15 23.42 -68.39 -81.37
C ARG A 15 22.21 -67.43 -81.55
N HIS A 16 22.51 -66.22 -81.06
CA HIS A 16 22.47 -64.88 -81.71
C HIS A 16 21.37 -63.87 -81.37
N GLN A 17 21.87 -62.70 -80.94
CA GLN A 17 21.25 -61.38 -80.84
C GLN A 17 20.66 -60.87 -82.17
N PRO A 18 19.78 -59.86 -82.05
CA PRO A 18 19.89 -58.65 -82.85
C PRO A 18 19.93 -57.35 -82.00
N ARG A 19 20.84 -56.43 -82.38
CA ARG A 19 20.75 -54.95 -82.18
C ARG A 19 19.67 -54.39 -83.15
N PRO A 20 19.12 -53.14 -83.07
CA PRO A 20 19.82 -51.89 -82.70
C PRO A 20 19.01 -50.71 -82.10
N ARG A 21 19.76 -49.67 -81.69
CA ARG A 21 19.53 -48.20 -81.81
C ARG A 21 18.17 -47.58 -81.48
N GLY A 22 18.22 -46.56 -80.60
CA GLY A 22 17.64 -45.24 -80.93
C GLY A 22 16.58 -44.70 -79.97
N LEU A 23 17.03 -43.83 -79.06
CA LEU A 23 16.45 -42.51 -78.76
C LEU A 23 14.92 -42.35 -78.65
N ARG A 24 14.54 -41.89 -77.44
CA ARG A 24 13.38 -41.04 -77.09
C ARG A 24 12.05 -41.76 -76.83
N ALA A 25 11.80 -41.97 -75.53
CA ALA A 25 10.55 -41.52 -74.90
C ALA A 25 10.70 -41.60 -73.37
N ALA A 26 11.38 -40.60 -72.81
CA ALA A 26 11.06 -40.14 -71.47
C ALA A 26 9.63 -39.55 -71.52
N LEU A 27 8.64 -40.22 -70.90
CA LEU A 27 7.49 -39.56 -70.26
C LEU A 27 6.50 -40.54 -69.58
N ARG A 28 6.93 -41.46 -68.71
CA ARG A 28 5.98 -42.21 -67.85
C ARG A 28 6.51 -42.55 -66.46
N HIS A 29 7.16 -41.62 -65.77
CA HIS A 29 7.35 -41.69 -64.31
C HIS A 29 7.43 -40.28 -63.71
N VAL A 30 6.29 -39.57 -63.64
CA VAL A 30 6.20 -38.28 -62.91
C VAL A 30 5.10 -38.26 -61.84
N LEU A 31 4.28 -39.30 -61.69
CA LEU A 31 3.11 -39.25 -60.80
C LEU A 31 3.21 -40.05 -59.49
N ALA A 32 4.42 -40.37 -59.01
CA ALA A 32 4.57 -41.07 -57.72
C ALA A 32 5.76 -40.61 -56.86
N LEU A 33 6.32 -39.42 -57.12
CA LEU A 33 7.39 -38.83 -56.30
C LEU A 33 7.14 -37.36 -55.91
N ALA A 34 5.94 -36.83 -56.18
CA ALA A 34 5.49 -35.52 -55.71
C ALA A 34 4.60 -35.59 -54.45
N GLY A 35 4.19 -36.79 -54.01
CA GLY A 35 3.31 -36.96 -52.83
C GLY A 35 4.05 -37.16 -51.50
N GLY A 36 5.32 -37.59 -51.53
CA GLY A 36 6.10 -37.91 -50.31
C GLY A 36 6.82 -36.71 -49.68
N ILE A 37 7.11 -35.66 -50.45
CA ILE A 37 7.81 -34.47 -49.94
C ILE A 37 6.82 -33.46 -49.32
N VAL A 38 5.55 -33.49 -49.70
CA VAL A 38 4.52 -32.60 -49.15
C VAL A 38 4.11 -33.00 -47.73
N VAL A 39 4.23 -34.28 -47.36
CA VAL A 39 3.86 -34.75 -46.01
C VAL A 39 4.97 -34.50 -44.99
N LEU A 40 6.24 -34.46 -45.39
CA LEU A 40 7.34 -34.10 -44.47
C LEU A 40 7.52 -32.58 -44.31
N ALA A 41 7.12 -31.78 -45.30
CA ALA A 41 7.11 -30.31 -45.19
C ALA A 41 5.96 -29.78 -44.31
N ALA A 42 4.90 -30.57 -44.10
CA ALA A 42 3.78 -30.22 -43.23
C ALA A 42 4.07 -30.47 -41.72
N VAL A 43 5.07 -31.27 -41.38
CA VAL A 43 5.47 -31.54 -39.97
C VAL A 43 6.51 -30.51 -39.48
N CYS A 44 7.17 -29.80 -40.38
CA CYS A 44 8.02 -28.65 -40.06
C CYS A 44 7.29 -27.32 -40.19
N ALA A 45 5.95 -27.31 -40.19
CA ALA A 45 5.17 -26.11 -39.96
C ALA A 45 5.43 -25.63 -38.52
N TRP A 46 6.53 -24.89 -38.37
CA TRP A 46 6.74 -23.79 -37.47
C TRP A 46 5.73 -23.84 -36.32
N THR A 47 6.06 -24.62 -35.28
CA THR A 47 5.68 -24.20 -33.94
C THR A 47 6.43 -22.89 -33.72
N ALA A 48 5.87 -21.79 -34.25
CA ALA A 48 6.17 -20.48 -33.74
C ALA A 48 6.04 -20.64 -32.23
N PRO A 49 7.05 -20.26 -31.43
CA PRO A 49 6.80 -20.13 -30.02
C PRO A 49 5.58 -19.22 -29.96
N ALA A 50 4.46 -19.75 -29.44
CA ALA A 50 3.41 -18.88 -28.97
C ALA A 50 4.15 -17.99 -27.99
N HIS A 51 4.48 -16.75 -28.39
CA HIS A 51 4.84 -15.74 -27.44
C HIS A 51 3.65 -15.77 -26.49
N ALA A 52 3.86 -16.35 -25.31
CA ALA A 52 2.94 -16.20 -24.21
C ALA A 52 2.77 -14.70 -24.12
N GLU A 53 1.62 -14.20 -24.59
CA GLU A 53 1.28 -12.80 -24.50
C GLU A 53 1.40 -12.53 -23.00
N ALA A 54 2.45 -11.81 -22.60
CA ALA A 54 2.63 -11.44 -21.21
C ALA A 54 1.32 -10.73 -20.85
N SER A 55 0.55 -11.32 -19.94
CA SER A 55 -0.81 -10.86 -19.67
C SER A 55 -0.69 -9.51 -18.98
N ARG A 56 -0.72 -8.48 -19.82
CA ARG A 56 -0.85 -7.08 -19.44
C ARG A 56 -2.19 -6.90 -18.76
N PHE A 57 -2.17 -6.18 -17.65
CA PHE A 57 -3.38 -5.65 -17.05
C PHE A 57 -3.10 -4.22 -16.58
N ALA A 58 -4.16 -3.48 -16.37
CA ALA A 58 -4.09 -2.15 -15.78
C ALA A 58 -4.85 -2.12 -14.46
N PHE A 59 -4.50 -1.15 -13.63
CA PHE A 59 -5.34 -0.72 -12.51
C PHE A 59 -5.49 0.79 -12.58
N ALA A 60 -6.58 1.28 -12.01
CA ALA A 60 -6.88 2.70 -11.99
C ALA A 60 -6.64 3.28 -10.60
N VAL A 61 -6.20 4.53 -10.53
CA VAL A 61 -6.01 5.27 -9.28
C VAL A 61 -6.71 6.62 -9.38
N ILE A 62 -7.50 6.93 -8.36
CA ILE A 62 -8.15 8.23 -8.13
C ILE A 62 -7.96 8.63 -6.67
N SER A 63 -8.00 9.93 -6.36
CA SER A 63 -7.86 10.46 -5.00
C SER A 63 -8.65 11.77 -4.89
N GLY A 64 -9.20 12.08 -3.71
CA GLY A 64 -9.81 13.40 -3.45
C GLY A 64 -10.94 13.78 -4.42
N THR A 65 -11.66 12.82 -5.00
CA THR A 65 -12.68 13.14 -6.00
C THR A 65 -13.95 13.71 -5.36
N MET A 66 -14.16 13.54 -4.05
CA MET A 66 -15.35 14.00 -3.33
C MET A 66 -15.00 15.06 -2.27
N HIS A 67 -14.90 16.32 -2.67
CA HIS A 67 -14.68 17.44 -1.75
C HIS A 67 -15.99 18.00 -1.19
N SER A 68 -17.11 17.67 -1.82
CA SER A 68 -18.46 18.10 -1.44
C SER A 68 -19.52 17.12 -1.96
N PRO A 69 -20.78 17.20 -1.51
CA PRO A 69 -21.86 16.38 -2.04
C PRO A 69 -22.12 16.58 -3.55
N ALA A 70 -21.76 17.75 -4.10
CA ALA A 70 -21.92 18.03 -5.53
C ALA A 70 -21.00 17.19 -6.42
N ASP A 71 -19.90 16.66 -5.86
CA ASP A 71 -18.92 15.87 -6.61
C ASP A 71 -19.30 14.38 -6.73
N GLU A 72 -20.28 13.91 -5.95
CA GLU A 72 -20.63 12.49 -5.86
C GLU A 72 -21.08 11.92 -7.21
N ALA A 73 -21.92 12.66 -7.96
CA ALA A 73 -22.36 12.22 -9.28
C ALA A 73 -21.20 12.13 -10.29
N ALA A 74 -20.26 13.08 -10.23
CA ALA A 74 -19.08 13.06 -11.11
C ALA A 74 -18.12 11.92 -10.73
N THR A 75 -17.95 11.65 -9.44
CA THR A 75 -17.18 10.50 -8.94
C THR A 75 -17.81 9.18 -9.37
N GLN A 76 -19.13 9.04 -9.25
CA GLN A 76 -19.84 7.85 -9.72
C GLN A 76 -19.62 7.63 -11.22
N ARG A 77 -19.69 8.70 -12.02
CA ARG A 77 -19.39 8.64 -13.46
C ARG A 77 -17.95 8.22 -13.75
N LEU A 78 -16.97 8.68 -12.97
CA LEU A 78 -15.58 8.22 -13.05
C LEU A 78 -15.47 6.71 -12.79
N LEU A 79 -16.10 6.20 -11.73
CA LEU A 79 -16.15 4.76 -11.41
C LEU A 79 -16.77 3.95 -12.56
N GLU A 80 -17.86 4.44 -13.14
CA GLU A 80 -18.48 3.82 -14.31
C GLU A 80 -17.59 3.85 -15.56
N ALA A 81 -16.83 4.93 -15.78
CA ALA A 81 -15.91 5.04 -16.91
C ALA A 81 -14.79 4.00 -16.79
N MET A 82 -14.16 3.91 -15.61
CA MET A 82 -13.13 2.92 -15.31
C MET A 82 -13.67 1.49 -15.43
N GLY A 83 -14.91 1.25 -14.97
CA GLY A 83 -15.57 -0.06 -15.10
C GLY A 83 -15.94 -0.49 -16.51
N ARG A 84 -15.79 0.38 -17.53
CA ARG A 84 -15.96 0.02 -18.95
C ARG A 84 -14.65 -0.42 -19.62
N GLU A 85 -13.50 -0.11 -19.04
CA GLU A 85 -12.19 -0.51 -19.54
C GLU A 85 -11.92 -1.98 -19.18
N ARG A 86 -11.77 -2.84 -20.19
CA ARG A 86 -11.69 -4.31 -19.98
C ARG A 86 -10.40 -4.77 -19.31
N ASP A 87 -9.37 -3.97 -19.46
CA ASP A 87 -8.02 -4.17 -18.97
C ASP A 87 -7.82 -3.63 -17.55
N VAL A 88 -8.75 -2.82 -17.03
CA VAL A 88 -8.72 -2.33 -15.64
C VAL A 88 -9.22 -3.42 -14.70
N ARG A 89 -8.31 -4.03 -13.94
CA ARG A 89 -8.57 -5.16 -13.04
C ARG A 89 -9.18 -4.73 -11.70
N PHE A 90 -8.76 -3.57 -11.20
CA PHE A 90 -9.24 -2.97 -9.95
C PHE A 90 -9.01 -1.45 -9.96
N ILE A 91 -9.66 -0.75 -9.03
CA ILE A 91 -9.56 0.69 -8.78
C ILE A 91 -8.99 0.89 -7.36
N VAL A 92 -8.10 1.85 -7.19
CA VAL A 92 -7.65 2.33 -5.88
C VAL A 92 -8.18 3.76 -5.69
N TYR A 93 -8.95 3.97 -4.63
CA TYR A 93 -9.33 5.27 -4.12
C TYR A 93 -8.34 5.66 -3.02
N ASP A 94 -7.35 6.47 -3.39
CA ASP A 94 -6.18 6.83 -2.57
C ASP A 94 -6.47 8.04 -1.67
N GLY A 95 -7.41 7.84 -0.74
CA GLY A 95 -7.71 8.77 0.34
C GLY A 95 -8.53 10.00 -0.03
N ASN A 96 -8.86 10.75 1.03
CA ASN A 96 -9.67 11.95 0.99
C ASN A 96 -11.04 11.67 0.36
N LEU A 97 -11.73 10.68 0.93
CA LEU A 97 -13.14 10.39 0.66
C LEU A 97 -14.04 11.58 0.99
N LYS A 98 -13.53 12.54 1.78
CA LYS A 98 -14.17 13.82 2.01
C LYS A 98 -13.29 15.04 1.83
N GLY A 99 -13.95 16.19 1.66
CA GLY A 99 -13.30 17.48 1.68
C GLY A 99 -12.81 17.88 3.08
N PRO A 100 -11.87 18.84 3.17
CA PRO A 100 -11.31 19.28 4.45
C PRO A 100 -12.37 19.86 5.39
N GLN A 101 -13.37 20.56 4.85
CA GLN A 101 -14.41 21.27 5.62
C GLN A 101 -15.71 20.47 5.79
N GLU A 102 -15.78 19.25 5.27
CA GLU A 102 -16.97 18.43 5.45
C GLU A 102 -16.97 17.80 6.85
N VAL A 103 -18.10 17.96 7.55
CA VAL A 103 -18.26 17.48 8.92
C VAL A 103 -18.17 15.95 8.95
N CYS A 104 -17.33 15.39 9.83
CA CYS A 104 -17.05 13.95 9.94
C CYS A 104 -18.19 13.12 10.57
N ARG A 105 -19.44 13.36 10.16
CA ARG A 105 -20.61 12.57 10.61
C ARG A 105 -20.63 11.21 9.95
N ASP A 106 -21.10 10.21 10.67
CA ASP A 106 -21.19 8.82 10.21
C ASP A 106 -21.98 8.71 8.89
N ALA A 107 -23.10 9.43 8.78
CA ALA A 107 -23.94 9.47 7.58
C ALA A 107 -23.24 10.01 6.31
N LEU A 108 -22.12 10.74 6.45
CA LEU A 108 -21.28 11.13 5.30
C LEU A 108 -20.49 9.93 4.81
N PHE A 109 -19.80 9.24 5.72
CA PHE A 109 -19.00 8.05 5.41
C PHE A 109 -19.86 6.89 4.90
N GLU A 110 -21.02 6.64 5.50
CA GLU A 110 -21.96 5.60 5.04
C GLU A 110 -22.40 5.82 3.59
N ARG A 111 -22.79 7.06 3.24
CA ARG A 111 -23.20 7.42 1.88
C ARG A 111 -22.08 7.21 0.87
N ARG A 112 -20.86 7.62 1.21
CA ARG A 112 -19.71 7.52 0.30
C ARG A 112 -19.16 6.11 0.22
N HIS A 113 -19.26 5.35 1.31
CA HIS A 113 -19.01 3.91 1.28
C HIS A 113 -19.98 3.22 0.29
N ALA A 114 -21.28 3.52 0.37
CA ALA A 114 -22.25 2.97 -0.59
C ALA A 114 -21.96 3.37 -2.04
N LEU A 115 -21.47 4.60 -2.27
CA LEU A 115 -21.03 5.04 -3.60
C LEU A 115 -19.85 4.20 -4.09
N LEU A 116 -18.79 4.05 -3.29
CA LEU A 116 -17.63 3.23 -3.64
C LEU A 116 -18.00 1.76 -3.88
N ASP A 117 -18.88 1.20 -3.04
CA ASP A 117 -19.33 -0.18 -3.14
C ASP A 117 -20.24 -0.45 -4.37
N SER A 118 -20.84 0.61 -4.92
CA SER A 118 -21.59 0.52 -6.18
C SER A 118 -20.68 0.34 -7.41
N SER A 119 -19.36 0.49 -7.26
CA SER A 119 -18.39 0.29 -8.35
C SER A 119 -18.53 -1.10 -8.96
N ARG A 120 -18.61 -1.18 -10.29
CA ARG A 120 -18.62 -2.47 -11.01
C ARG A 120 -17.31 -3.22 -10.87
N THR A 121 -16.21 -2.48 -10.73
CA THR A 121 -14.85 -3.02 -10.62
C THR A 121 -14.45 -3.06 -9.15
N ALA A 122 -13.66 -4.07 -8.76
CA ALA A 122 -13.08 -4.15 -7.41
C ALA A 122 -12.45 -2.81 -7.00
N LEU A 123 -12.79 -2.31 -5.82
CA LEU A 123 -12.32 -1.01 -5.34
C LEU A 123 -11.65 -1.12 -3.97
N PHE A 124 -10.45 -0.58 -3.88
CA PHE A 124 -9.63 -0.53 -2.67
C PHE A 124 -9.59 0.90 -2.17
N PHE A 125 -9.95 1.12 -0.91
CA PHE A 125 -9.89 2.44 -0.28
C PHE A 125 -8.69 2.50 0.67
N ILE A 126 -7.85 3.52 0.50
CA ILE A 126 -6.72 3.85 1.38
C ILE A 126 -7.09 5.13 2.14
N PRO A 127 -6.98 5.21 3.48
CA PRO A 127 -7.36 6.42 4.20
C PRO A 127 -6.37 7.57 3.96
N GLY A 128 -6.91 8.79 3.86
CA GLY A 128 -6.17 10.03 3.74
C GLY A 128 -6.33 10.98 4.93
N GLN A 129 -5.69 12.14 4.84
CA GLN A 129 -5.75 13.20 5.84
C GLN A 129 -7.18 13.62 6.16
N HIS A 130 -7.99 13.89 5.15
CA HIS A 130 -9.33 14.40 5.36
C HIS A 130 -10.27 13.34 5.93
N ASP A 131 -9.93 12.05 5.88
CA ASP A 131 -10.84 11.00 6.32
C ASP A 131 -10.91 10.87 7.85
N TRP A 132 -9.88 11.31 8.57
CA TRP A 132 -9.85 11.21 10.03
C TRP A 132 -8.99 12.28 10.71
N VAL A 133 -7.84 12.66 10.15
CA VAL A 133 -6.92 13.64 10.77
C VAL A 133 -7.59 15.01 10.91
N ASP A 134 -8.14 15.53 9.82
CA ASP A 134 -8.72 16.88 9.82
C ASP A 134 -10.06 16.96 10.54
N CYS A 135 -10.63 15.82 10.99
CA CYS A 135 -11.88 15.81 11.73
C CYS A 135 -11.81 16.60 13.05
N GLY A 136 -10.62 16.79 13.61
CA GLY A 136 -10.39 17.63 14.78
C GLY A 136 -10.43 19.13 14.52
N THR A 137 -10.49 19.56 13.25
CA THR A 137 -10.65 20.98 12.91
C THR A 137 -12.08 21.45 13.22
N ALA A 138 -12.23 22.73 13.56
CA ALA A 138 -13.55 23.30 13.87
C ALA A 138 -14.50 23.22 12.66
N GLU A 139 -13.96 23.41 11.46
CA GLU A 139 -14.67 23.36 10.19
C GLU A 139 -15.18 21.94 9.88
N ALA A 140 -14.43 20.90 10.26
CA ALA A 140 -14.83 19.50 10.10
C ALA A 140 -15.65 18.95 11.27
N GLY A 141 -16.04 19.80 12.23
CA GLY A 141 -16.92 19.48 13.35
C GLY A 141 -16.25 19.16 14.67
N GLY A 142 -14.92 19.24 14.78
CA GLY A 142 -14.18 19.11 16.04
C GLY A 142 -14.28 17.74 16.70
N PHE A 143 -14.36 16.67 15.89
CA PHE A 143 -14.34 15.29 16.38
C PHE A 143 -12.94 14.88 16.84
N ASP A 144 -12.84 13.87 17.70
CA ASP A 144 -11.53 13.26 17.99
C ASP A 144 -11.03 12.48 16.75
N PRO A 145 -9.84 12.79 16.21
CA PRO A 145 -9.32 12.12 15.02
C PRO A 145 -9.14 10.60 15.18
N VAL A 146 -8.71 10.14 16.35
CA VAL A 146 -8.45 8.71 16.60
C VAL A 146 -9.76 7.95 16.68
N GLU A 147 -10.77 8.52 17.32
CA GLU A 147 -12.12 7.97 17.33
C GLU A 147 -12.71 7.88 15.91
N ARG A 148 -12.50 8.89 15.06
CA ARG A 148 -12.92 8.83 13.65
C ARG A 148 -12.15 7.75 12.86
N LEU A 149 -10.86 7.58 13.11
CA LEU A 149 -10.09 6.48 12.53
C LEU A 149 -10.63 5.11 12.97
N ASP A 150 -11.03 4.97 14.24
CA ASP A 150 -11.66 3.75 14.76
C ASP A 150 -13.05 3.50 14.15
N GLN A 151 -13.82 4.54 13.87
CA GLN A 151 -15.07 4.45 13.12
C GLN A 151 -14.83 3.88 11.71
N LEU A 152 -13.79 4.34 11.00
CA LEU A 152 -13.42 3.79 9.69
C LEU A 152 -13.00 2.32 9.78
N ARG A 153 -12.26 1.94 10.84
CA ARG A 153 -11.84 0.55 11.11
C ARG A 153 -13.00 -0.41 11.36
N GLN A 154 -14.08 0.10 11.93
CA GLN A 154 -15.30 -0.66 12.21
C GLN A 154 -16.25 -0.73 11.01
N THR A 155 -16.12 0.20 10.06
CA THR A 155 -17.02 0.33 8.90
C THR A 155 -16.28 0.00 7.59
N LEU A 156 -15.59 0.97 7.00
CA LEU A 156 -14.94 0.85 5.69
C LEU A 156 -13.82 -0.20 5.64
N PHE A 157 -13.22 -0.56 6.79
CA PHE A 157 -12.13 -1.54 6.86
C PHE A 157 -12.50 -2.84 7.56
N ALA A 158 -13.80 -3.13 7.72
CA ALA A 158 -14.26 -4.31 8.44
C ALA A 158 -14.07 -5.62 7.67
N ASP A 159 -14.31 -5.59 6.36
CA ASP A 159 -14.45 -6.80 5.56
C ASP A 159 -13.11 -7.38 5.07
N PRO A 160 -13.00 -8.70 4.90
CA PRO A 160 -11.80 -9.36 4.38
C PRO A 160 -11.64 -9.24 2.86
N THR A 161 -12.47 -8.44 2.20
CA THR A 161 -12.46 -8.24 0.74
C THR A 161 -12.47 -6.75 0.39
N SER A 162 -12.09 -6.42 -0.84
CA SER A 162 -12.26 -5.07 -1.40
C SER A 162 -13.75 -4.72 -1.56
N MET A 163 -14.06 -3.45 -1.76
CA MET A 163 -15.39 -2.96 -2.11
C MET A 163 -15.72 -3.28 -3.57
N GLY A 164 -16.96 -3.03 -3.96
CA GLY A 164 -17.43 -3.12 -5.34
C GLY A 164 -18.05 -4.47 -5.67
N GLN A 165 -18.69 -4.55 -6.84
CA GLN A 165 -19.50 -5.70 -7.26
C GLN A 165 -18.68 -6.95 -7.66
N ASN A 166 -17.36 -6.81 -7.79
CA ASN A 166 -16.44 -7.91 -8.11
C ASN A 166 -15.26 -7.91 -7.11
N PRO A 167 -15.51 -8.19 -5.82
CA PRO A 167 -14.53 -7.96 -4.77
C PRO A 167 -13.34 -8.92 -4.84
N ILE A 168 -12.17 -8.44 -4.45
CA ILE A 168 -10.91 -9.21 -4.36
C ILE A 168 -10.58 -9.45 -2.89
N ALA A 169 -10.11 -10.66 -2.56
CA ALA A 169 -9.70 -11.00 -1.21
C ALA A 169 -8.47 -10.18 -0.75
N LEU A 170 -8.51 -9.71 0.49
CA LEU A 170 -7.45 -8.95 1.14
C LEU A 170 -6.84 -9.77 2.28
N THR A 171 -5.56 -9.58 2.52
CA THR A 171 -4.95 -9.86 3.84
C THR A 171 -4.83 -8.54 4.57
N ARG A 172 -5.27 -8.48 5.83
CA ARG A 172 -5.13 -7.28 6.67
C ARG A 172 -4.00 -7.44 7.66
N GLU A 173 -3.36 -6.33 8.03
CA GLU A 173 -2.37 -6.36 9.10
C GLU A 173 -2.98 -6.80 10.44
N SER A 174 -4.26 -6.49 10.66
CA SER A 174 -5.04 -6.91 11.82
C SER A 174 -5.18 -8.43 12.02
N GLU A 175 -4.84 -9.25 11.02
CA GLU A 175 -4.74 -10.70 11.18
C GLU A 175 -3.52 -11.11 12.04
N VAL A 176 -2.52 -10.24 12.13
CA VAL A 176 -1.36 -10.43 13.02
C VAL A 176 -1.76 -10.02 14.43
N SER A 177 -1.62 -10.93 15.39
CA SER A 177 -2.13 -10.78 16.76
C SER A 177 -1.67 -9.51 17.47
N ARG A 178 -0.45 -9.04 17.22
CA ARG A 178 0.09 -7.80 17.78
C ARG A 178 -0.52 -6.53 17.18
N PHE A 179 -1.02 -6.60 15.95
CA PHE A 179 -1.47 -5.46 15.16
C PHE A 179 -2.98 -5.48 14.87
N ARG A 180 -3.77 -6.20 15.69
CA ARG A 180 -5.24 -6.27 15.57
C ARG A 180 -5.96 -4.92 15.36
N PRO A 181 -5.52 -3.80 15.97
CA PRO A 181 -6.16 -2.50 15.73
C PRO A 181 -5.98 -1.97 14.30
N PHE A 182 -4.91 -2.34 13.58
CA PHE A 182 -4.54 -1.77 12.28
C PHE A 182 -5.24 -2.47 11.12
N ARG A 183 -6.56 -2.28 11.02
CA ARG A 183 -7.38 -2.90 9.96
C ARG A 183 -7.21 -2.22 8.61
N GLU A 184 -6.87 -0.95 8.62
CA GLU A 184 -6.72 -0.11 7.44
C GLU A 184 -5.50 -0.47 6.57
N ASN A 185 -4.51 -1.16 7.15
CA ASN A 185 -3.35 -1.66 6.42
C ASN A 185 -3.69 -3.00 5.76
N VAL A 186 -3.53 -3.05 4.43
CA VAL A 186 -3.98 -4.17 3.61
C VAL A 186 -2.90 -4.65 2.64
N ARG A 187 -3.02 -5.89 2.21
CA ARG A 187 -2.23 -6.49 1.13
C ARG A 187 -3.13 -7.34 0.25
N TRP A 188 -2.93 -7.26 -1.06
CA TRP A 188 -3.54 -8.18 -2.01
C TRP A 188 -2.54 -8.57 -3.08
N VAL A 189 -2.87 -9.61 -3.83
CA VAL A 189 -2.01 -10.15 -4.88
C VAL A 189 -2.80 -10.27 -6.16
N VAL A 190 -2.21 -9.82 -7.27
CA VAL A 190 -2.74 -10.07 -8.60
C VAL A 190 -1.78 -10.95 -9.37
N ASN A 191 -2.30 -12.06 -9.89
CA ASN A 191 -1.52 -13.06 -10.60
C ASN A 191 -1.74 -12.88 -12.11
N GLU A 192 -0.67 -13.02 -12.87
CA GLU A 192 -0.65 -12.84 -14.32
C GLU A 192 -1.49 -13.90 -15.08
N LYS A 193 -1.74 -15.10 -14.51
CA LYS A 193 -2.49 -16.18 -15.17
C LYS A 193 -3.56 -16.80 -14.26
N ALA A 194 -4.76 -16.21 -14.24
CA ALA A 194 -5.93 -16.87 -13.65
C ALA A 194 -6.54 -17.97 -14.56
N ASN A 195 -6.18 -18.02 -15.86
CA ASN A 195 -6.90 -18.84 -16.85
C ASN A 195 -6.10 -19.98 -17.51
N ASP A 196 -4.79 -20.09 -17.30
CA ASP A 196 -3.98 -21.16 -17.90
C ASP A 196 -3.56 -22.19 -16.84
N LYS A 197 -4.13 -23.40 -16.92
CA LYS A 197 -3.77 -24.59 -16.12
C LYS A 197 -2.34 -25.12 -16.37
N ALA A 198 -1.44 -24.32 -16.93
CA ALA A 198 -0.08 -24.73 -17.22
C ALA A 198 0.88 -24.12 -16.19
N ASN A 199 1.57 -25.01 -15.48
CA ASN A 199 2.66 -24.80 -14.51
C ASN A 199 3.79 -23.92 -15.07
N THR A 200 3.50 -22.64 -15.28
CA THR A 200 4.46 -21.58 -15.58
C THR A 200 4.45 -20.69 -14.35
N LYS A 201 5.62 -20.36 -13.79
CA LYS A 201 5.77 -19.35 -12.75
C LYS A 201 5.25 -18.00 -13.26
N ALA A 202 3.93 -17.79 -13.22
CA ALA A 202 3.31 -16.49 -13.35
C ALA A 202 3.70 -15.72 -12.10
N GLY A 203 4.48 -14.66 -12.26
CA GLY A 203 5.01 -13.95 -11.11
C GLY A 203 3.97 -12.99 -10.56
N ASP A 204 3.64 -13.14 -9.29
CA ASP A 204 2.70 -12.33 -8.54
C ASP A 204 3.11 -10.84 -8.52
N ILE A 205 2.15 -9.93 -8.56
CA ILE A 205 2.36 -8.53 -8.11
C ILE A 205 1.73 -8.40 -6.73
N VAL A 206 2.53 -7.96 -5.75
CA VAL A 206 2.08 -7.74 -4.39
C VAL A 206 1.75 -6.26 -4.20
N PHE A 207 0.52 -5.97 -3.83
CA PHE A 207 0.05 -4.61 -3.57
C PHE A 207 -0.15 -4.40 -2.07
N ILE A 208 0.20 -3.22 -1.58
CA ILE A 208 0.16 -2.85 -0.17
C ILE A 208 -0.56 -1.50 -0.05
N GLY A 209 -1.57 -1.44 0.80
CA GLY A 209 -2.23 -0.20 1.21
C GLY A 209 -1.84 0.14 2.64
N LEU A 210 -1.49 1.41 2.89
CA LEU A 210 -1.06 1.88 4.21
C LEU A 210 -1.76 3.17 4.61
N ASN A 211 -2.10 3.28 5.89
CA ASN A 211 -2.46 4.55 6.49
C ASN A 211 -1.21 5.38 6.79
N ALA A 212 -0.88 6.29 5.87
CA ALA A 212 0.16 7.29 6.02
C ALA A 212 -0.33 8.61 5.40
N PRO A 213 -1.13 9.40 6.14
CA PRO A 213 -1.81 10.57 5.59
C PRO A 213 -0.88 11.77 5.47
N GLY A 214 -1.21 12.68 4.56
CA GLY A 214 -0.55 13.98 4.46
C GLY A 214 -0.89 14.92 5.63
N PRO A 215 -0.21 16.09 5.73
CA PRO A 215 1.04 16.43 5.02
C PRO A 215 2.29 15.94 5.77
N ASN A 216 2.17 15.45 7.01
CA ASN A 216 3.31 15.03 7.82
C ASN A 216 2.99 13.77 8.64
N ASN A 217 2.26 12.83 8.04
CA ASN A 217 1.94 11.54 8.65
C ASN A 217 1.22 11.66 10.00
N HIS A 218 0.43 12.71 10.22
CA HIS A 218 -0.18 13.07 11.51
C HIS A 218 0.82 13.17 12.70
N TYR A 219 2.09 13.54 12.45
CA TYR A 219 3.03 13.83 13.52
C TYR A 219 2.68 15.13 14.25
N LEU A 220 2.46 15.08 15.57
CA LEU A 220 2.22 16.27 16.39
C LEU A 220 3.51 16.70 17.10
N SER A 221 3.80 18.00 17.06
CA SER A 221 4.96 18.59 17.75
C SER A 221 4.65 19.07 19.18
N ALA A 222 3.45 18.80 19.69
CA ALA A 222 3.04 19.21 21.02
C ALA A 222 3.81 18.44 22.12
N GLY A 223 3.93 19.03 23.32
CA GLY A 223 4.72 18.50 24.45
C GLY A 223 4.17 17.23 25.12
N GLY A 224 3.44 16.39 24.39
CA GLY A 224 2.86 15.12 24.83
C GLY A 224 3.30 13.94 23.96
N ARG A 225 2.86 12.73 24.32
CA ARG A 225 3.16 11.52 23.55
C ARG A 225 2.31 11.45 22.28
N ASN A 226 2.95 11.10 21.17
CA ASN A 226 2.30 10.86 19.88
C ASN A 226 1.81 9.41 19.79
N GLY A 227 0.95 8.97 20.72
CA GLY A 227 0.62 7.54 20.89
C GLY A 227 0.12 6.86 19.61
N GLU A 228 -0.87 7.45 18.94
CA GLU A 228 -1.40 6.92 17.67
C GLU A 228 -0.32 6.83 16.60
N PHE A 229 0.41 7.93 16.34
CA PHE A 229 1.48 7.97 15.36
C PHE A 229 2.60 6.98 15.64
N GLU A 230 3.08 6.90 16.89
CA GLU A 230 4.16 6.00 17.30
C GLU A 230 3.79 4.54 17.07
N ASP A 231 2.58 4.15 17.48
CA ASP A 231 2.10 2.77 17.31
C ASP A 231 1.86 2.45 15.83
N ARG A 232 1.30 3.39 15.05
CA ARG A 232 1.08 3.22 13.60
C ARG A 232 2.39 3.15 12.82
N VAL A 233 3.42 3.91 13.20
CA VAL A 233 4.74 3.81 12.58
C VAL A 233 5.32 2.40 12.77
N ILE A 234 5.17 1.80 13.95
CA ILE A 234 5.64 0.44 14.23
C ILE A 234 4.86 -0.58 13.39
N ALA A 235 3.54 -0.43 13.29
CA ALA A 235 2.67 -1.28 12.46
C ALA A 235 3.07 -1.18 10.98
N ASN A 236 3.07 0.02 10.40
CA ASN A 236 3.44 0.24 9.00
C ASN A 236 4.83 -0.32 8.65
N ALA A 237 5.81 -0.14 9.54
CA ALA A 237 7.16 -0.68 9.36
C ALA A 237 7.17 -2.22 9.32
N PHE A 238 6.46 -2.86 10.26
CA PHE A 238 6.31 -4.31 10.28
C PHE A 238 5.59 -4.83 9.02
N TRP A 239 4.51 -4.16 8.61
CA TRP A 239 3.73 -4.58 7.44
C TRP A 239 4.55 -4.54 6.14
N LEU A 240 5.36 -3.48 5.95
CA LEU A 240 6.27 -3.36 4.80
C LEU A 240 7.36 -4.43 4.79
N GLU A 241 7.99 -4.70 5.94
CA GLU A 241 8.99 -5.76 6.06
C GLU A 241 8.40 -7.14 5.79
N HIS A 242 7.22 -7.43 6.35
CA HIS A 242 6.50 -8.67 6.12
C HIS A 242 6.08 -8.83 4.65
N ALA A 243 5.67 -7.74 3.99
CA ALA A 243 5.38 -7.73 2.56
C ALA A 243 6.60 -8.05 1.71
N ALA A 244 7.77 -7.51 2.07
CA ALA A 244 9.02 -7.76 1.37
C ALA A 244 9.42 -9.25 1.42
N GLU A 245 9.37 -9.85 2.61
CA GLU A 245 9.64 -11.28 2.81
C GLU A 245 8.59 -12.16 2.11
N TYR A 246 7.32 -11.77 2.15
CA TYR A 246 6.23 -12.46 1.46
C TYR A 246 6.44 -12.47 -0.06
N ALA A 247 6.75 -11.32 -0.66
CA ALA A 247 7.01 -11.14 -2.08
C ALA A 247 8.26 -11.92 -2.53
N LYS A 248 9.35 -11.85 -1.75
CA LYS A 248 10.59 -12.58 -1.99
C LYS A 248 10.37 -14.10 -2.02
N ARG A 249 9.63 -14.64 -1.05
CA ARG A 249 9.34 -16.09 -0.97
C ARG A 249 8.47 -16.58 -2.13
N ARG A 250 7.65 -15.71 -2.71
CA ARG A 250 6.78 -15.99 -3.84
C ARG A 250 7.41 -15.74 -5.20
N ASP A 251 8.65 -15.24 -5.25
CA ASP A 251 9.28 -14.84 -6.50
C ASP A 251 8.42 -13.81 -7.26
N ALA A 252 7.82 -12.88 -6.49
CA ALA A 252 6.95 -11.84 -7.02
C ALA A 252 7.73 -10.91 -7.97
N ARG A 253 7.04 -10.38 -8.98
CA ARG A 253 7.66 -9.52 -10.00
C ARG A 253 7.80 -8.07 -9.56
N ALA A 254 6.95 -7.61 -8.65
CA ALA A 254 7.01 -6.28 -8.07
C ALA A 254 6.23 -6.18 -6.77
N ILE A 255 6.54 -5.13 -6.01
CA ILE A 255 5.73 -4.62 -4.92
C ILE A 255 5.22 -3.23 -5.30
N VAL A 256 3.94 -2.95 -5.07
CA VAL A 256 3.33 -1.62 -5.24
C VAL A 256 2.74 -1.19 -3.90
N VAL A 257 3.11 -0.02 -3.41
CA VAL A 257 2.69 0.54 -2.12
C VAL A 257 1.86 1.80 -2.38
N PHE A 258 0.68 1.90 -1.77
CA PHE A 258 -0.18 3.07 -1.81
C PHE A 258 -0.23 3.76 -0.44
N ILE A 259 -0.08 5.08 -0.46
CA ILE A 259 -0.29 5.98 0.67
C ILE A 259 -0.93 7.27 0.16
N GLN A 260 -1.72 7.95 0.97
CA GLN A 260 -2.27 9.23 0.54
C GLN A 260 -1.25 10.39 0.64
N GLY A 261 -0.41 10.41 1.67
CA GLY A 261 0.46 11.55 1.95
C GLY A 261 1.71 11.60 1.08
N ASP A 262 2.07 12.80 0.60
CA ASP A 262 3.42 13.03 0.08
C ASP A 262 4.44 12.93 1.22
N PHE A 263 5.36 11.97 1.07
CA PHE A 263 6.36 11.64 2.08
C PHE A 263 7.66 12.42 1.94
N ASP A 264 7.75 13.30 0.93
CA ASP A 264 8.92 14.10 0.57
C ASP A 264 10.22 13.25 0.60
N PRO A 265 10.48 12.49 -0.48
CA PRO A 265 11.61 11.56 -0.53
C PRO A 265 12.97 12.26 -0.45
N GLU A 266 13.07 13.52 -0.85
CA GLU A 266 14.33 14.29 -0.83
C GLU A 266 14.67 14.75 0.58
N ARG A 267 13.65 15.05 1.39
CA ARG A 267 13.75 15.36 2.81
C ARG A 267 14.00 14.13 3.67
N TYR A 268 14.99 13.31 3.31
CA TYR A 268 15.43 12.20 4.13
C TYR A 268 16.41 12.72 5.20
N GLU A 269 15.90 12.98 6.42
CA GLU A 269 16.72 13.50 7.52
C GLU A 269 17.90 12.56 7.81
N ARG A 270 19.12 13.04 7.54
CA ARG A 270 20.32 12.38 8.05
C ARG A 270 20.45 12.71 9.53
N PRO A 271 20.84 11.76 10.39
CA PRO A 271 21.28 12.10 11.74
C PRO A 271 22.48 13.04 11.63
N GLU A 272 22.26 14.34 11.84
CA GLU A 272 23.32 15.32 11.81
C GLU A 272 24.22 15.12 13.02
N ARG A 273 25.49 14.80 12.79
CA ARG A 273 26.49 14.58 13.85
C ARG A 273 26.72 15.82 14.73
N PHE A 274 26.30 17.00 14.27
CA PHE A 274 26.42 18.28 14.97
C PHE A 274 25.13 19.12 14.91
N ALA A 275 23.96 18.50 15.04
CA ALA A 275 22.67 19.23 15.08
C ALA A 275 22.67 20.40 16.09
N TRP A 276 23.45 20.29 17.17
CA TRP A 276 23.62 21.32 18.21
C TRP A 276 24.36 22.59 17.75
N LEU A 277 25.04 22.58 16.59
CA LEU A 277 25.71 23.76 16.02
C LEU A 277 24.80 24.62 15.14
N HIS A 278 23.61 24.14 14.78
CA HIS A 278 22.65 24.87 13.94
C HIS A 278 21.56 25.52 14.79
N PHE A 279 21.89 26.64 15.45
CA PHE A 279 20.96 27.45 16.26
C PHE A 279 19.82 28.12 15.46
N ALA A 280 19.77 27.96 14.13
CA ALA A 280 18.89 28.70 13.24
C ALA A 280 17.92 27.84 12.40
N HIS A 281 17.94 26.51 12.52
CA HIS A 281 17.01 25.65 11.79
C HIS A 281 16.15 24.86 12.77
N SER A 282 14.97 25.39 13.07
CA SER A 282 13.86 24.55 13.55
C SER A 282 13.37 23.71 12.36
N SER A 283 14.14 22.71 11.91
CA SER A 283 13.62 21.75 10.95
C SER A 283 12.47 21.00 11.62
N ARG A 284 11.24 21.30 11.20
CA ARG A 284 10.03 20.59 11.63
C ARG A 284 10.30 19.09 11.53
N ARG A 285 10.08 18.27 12.56
CA ARG A 285 10.40 16.83 12.45
C ARG A 285 9.70 16.22 11.23
N ASP A 286 10.45 15.49 10.43
CA ASP A 286 9.93 14.63 9.38
C ASP A 286 9.12 13.45 9.95
N GLY A 287 7.79 13.52 9.85
CA GLY A 287 6.87 12.48 10.28
C GLY A 287 6.89 11.23 9.40
N PHE A 288 7.49 11.33 8.21
CA PHE A 288 7.66 10.21 7.28
C PHE A 288 9.06 9.56 7.37
N LEU A 289 9.96 10.04 8.24
CA LEU A 289 11.33 9.52 8.32
C LEU A 289 11.37 8.00 8.51
N GLU A 290 10.55 7.50 9.42
CA GLU A 290 10.50 6.07 9.77
C GLU A 290 9.85 5.24 8.66
N PHE A 291 8.87 5.83 7.94
CA PHE A 291 8.29 5.25 6.75
C PHE A 291 9.34 5.15 5.62
N LYS A 292 10.11 6.22 5.36
CA LYS A 292 11.19 6.23 4.37
C LYS A 292 12.26 5.18 4.68
N ARG A 293 12.66 5.03 5.95
CA ARG A 293 13.56 3.95 6.39
C ARG A 293 12.96 2.56 6.13
N SER A 294 11.67 2.40 6.37
CA SER A 294 10.96 1.13 6.12
C SER A 294 10.90 0.81 4.62
N LEU A 295 10.73 1.81 3.75
CA LEU A 295 10.84 1.65 2.30
C LEU A 295 12.26 1.24 1.85
N VAL A 296 13.29 1.87 2.41
CA VAL A 296 14.69 1.47 2.15
C VAL A 296 14.90 0.00 2.56
N LYS A 297 14.39 -0.42 3.72
CA LYS A 297 14.50 -1.79 4.21
C LYS A 297 13.73 -2.79 3.32
N LEU A 298 12.51 -2.45 2.91
CA LEU A 298 11.71 -3.23 1.97
C LEU A 298 12.48 -3.44 0.66
N ALA A 299 13.05 -2.38 0.09
CA ALA A 299 13.80 -2.43 -1.16
C ALA A 299 15.12 -3.23 -1.04
N GLN A 300 15.69 -3.35 0.16
CA GLN A 300 16.85 -4.21 0.42
C GLN A 300 16.48 -5.69 0.55
N ILE A 301 15.33 -5.98 1.17
CA ILE A 301 14.85 -7.35 1.36
C ILE A 301 14.34 -7.93 0.03
N PHE A 302 13.57 -7.14 -0.72
CA PHE A 302 13.01 -7.50 -2.01
C PHE A 302 13.80 -6.81 -3.16
N PRO A 303 14.66 -7.54 -3.88
CA PRO A 303 15.53 -6.96 -4.91
C PRO A 303 14.79 -6.58 -6.21
N GLY A 304 13.50 -6.92 -6.34
CA GLY A 304 12.69 -6.57 -7.49
C GLY A 304 12.22 -5.10 -7.50
N PRO A 305 11.51 -4.68 -8.55
CA PRO A 305 10.88 -3.37 -8.64
C PRO A 305 9.90 -3.10 -7.48
N VAL A 306 10.10 -1.98 -6.79
CA VAL A 306 9.21 -1.43 -5.78
C VAL A 306 8.66 -0.10 -6.32
N VAL A 307 7.34 0.07 -6.26
CA VAL A 307 6.68 1.32 -6.64
C VAL A 307 5.94 1.86 -5.43
N VAL A 308 6.10 3.15 -5.14
CA VAL A 308 5.31 3.87 -4.15
C VAL A 308 4.45 4.90 -4.88
N ILE A 309 3.14 4.80 -4.71
CA ILE A 309 2.14 5.64 -5.36
C ILE A 309 1.47 6.49 -4.28
N HIS A 310 1.36 7.79 -4.53
CA HIS A 310 0.62 8.69 -3.67
C HIS A 310 -0.01 9.83 -4.47
N ALA A 311 -1.06 10.42 -3.91
CA ALA A 311 -1.57 11.71 -4.37
C ALA A 311 -0.56 12.83 -4.09
N ASP A 312 -0.48 13.79 -4.99
CA ASP A 312 0.38 14.96 -4.91
C ASP A 312 -0.48 16.21 -5.06
N ASP A 313 -0.24 17.20 -4.20
CA ASP A 313 -0.90 18.50 -4.26
C ASP A 313 -0.21 19.42 -5.28
N ASP A 314 1.06 19.14 -5.61
CA ASP A 314 1.75 19.81 -6.70
C ASP A 314 1.11 19.39 -8.03
N ARG A 315 0.91 20.36 -8.93
CA ARG A 315 0.25 20.14 -10.24
C ARG A 315 1.28 20.10 -11.38
N PRO A 316 2.04 18.99 -11.56
CA PRO A 316 2.93 18.83 -12.69
C PRO A 316 2.15 18.88 -14.00
N ALA A 317 2.74 19.46 -15.04
CA ALA A 317 2.10 19.65 -16.34
C ALA A 317 1.60 18.34 -16.99
N GLY A 318 2.17 17.18 -16.62
CA GLY A 318 1.75 15.86 -17.13
C GLY A 318 0.66 15.17 -16.30
N GLY A 319 0.25 15.74 -15.17
CA GLY A 319 -0.70 15.13 -14.23
C GLY A 319 -0.12 14.04 -13.32
N PHE A 320 1.19 13.77 -13.42
CA PHE A 320 1.93 12.87 -12.54
C PHE A 320 3.45 13.13 -12.64
N VAL A 321 4.21 12.63 -11.66
CA VAL A 321 5.69 12.57 -11.66
C VAL A 321 6.14 11.12 -11.47
N ILE A 322 7.20 10.70 -12.17
CA ILE A 322 7.86 9.41 -11.97
C ILE A 322 9.36 9.64 -11.78
N ASP A 323 9.90 9.25 -10.63
CA ASP A 323 11.31 9.42 -10.29
C ASP A 323 11.81 8.34 -9.30
N GLN A 324 13.11 8.38 -8.98
CA GLN A 324 13.74 7.52 -7.96
C GLN A 324 14.49 8.38 -6.91
N PRO A 325 13.78 9.19 -6.13
CA PRO A 325 14.39 10.23 -5.28
C PRO A 325 14.91 9.68 -3.94
N LEU A 326 14.42 8.51 -3.51
CA LEU A 326 14.74 7.97 -2.19
C LEU A 326 16.21 7.57 -2.07
N ARG A 327 16.85 8.01 -0.99
CA ARG A 327 18.23 7.67 -0.64
C ARG A 327 18.29 6.90 0.67
N ASN A 328 19.29 6.04 0.80
CA ASN A 328 19.58 5.36 2.07
C ASN A 328 20.43 6.24 3.01
N ASP A 329 20.71 5.75 4.21
CA ASP A 329 21.52 6.45 5.22
C ASP A 329 22.95 6.77 4.76
N LYS A 330 23.45 6.07 3.73
CA LYS A 330 24.76 6.33 3.10
C LYS A 330 24.68 7.41 2.00
N GLY A 331 23.49 7.96 1.73
CA GLY A 331 23.23 8.93 0.68
C GLY A 331 23.12 8.34 -0.73
N MET A 332 23.18 7.02 -0.87
CA MET A 332 23.06 6.34 -2.16
C MET A 332 21.58 6.20 -2.55
N VAL A 333 21.28 6.40 -3.83
CA VAL A 333 19.92 6.22 -4.38
C VAL A 333 19.50 4.76 -4.25
N VAL A 334 18.25 4.54 -3.86
CA VAL A 334 17.62 3.21 -3.84
C VAL A 334 17.08 2.90 -5.24
N THR A 335 17.90 2.25 -6.06
CA THR A 335 17.67 2.13 -7.52
C THR A 335 16.50 1.24 -7.93
N ASN A 336 16.00 0.38 -7.04
CA ASN A 336 14.85 -0.48 -7.30
C ASN A 336 13.54 0.09 -6.75
N LEU A 337 13.54 1.30 -6.17
CA LEU A 337 12.32 1.97 -5.71
C LEU A 337 12.01 3.18 -6.59
N THR A 338 10.82 3.19 -7.16
CA THR A 338 10.28 4.26 -8.00
C THR A 338 9.09 4.91 -7.30
N ARG A 339 9.06 6.24 -7.25
CA ARG A 339 7.89 7.01 -6.81
C ARG A 339 7.04 7.36 -8.02
N ILE A 340 5.73 7.29 -7.85
CA ILE A 340 4.74 7.79 -8.80
C ILE A 340 3.81 8.73 -8.02
N ALA A 341 4.00 10.03 -8.20
CA ALA A 341 3.20 11.07 -7.57
C ALA A 341 2.06 11.48 -8.51
N LEU A 342 0.81 11.46 -8.06
CA LEU A 342 -0.39 11.59 -8.89
C LEU A 342 -1.09 12.92 -8.66
N ALA A 343 -1.33 13.69 -9.73
CA ALA A 343 -1.95 15.00 -9.64
C ALA A 343 -2.73 15.33 -10.94
N PRO A 344 -3.80 14.58 -11.26
CA PRO A 344 -4.62 14.87 -12.43
C PRO A 344 -5.15 16.32 -12.38
N HIS A 345 -5.17 16.99 -13.53
CA HIS A 345 -5.56 18.41 -13.60
C HIS A 345 -7.04 18.63 -13.29
N ASP A 346 -7.87 17.67 -13.72
CA ASP A 346 -9.31 17.66 -13.48
C ASP A 346 -9.71 16.39 -12.73
N ARG A 347 -9.69 16.45 -11.39
CA ARG A 347 -10.03 15.34 -10.50
C ARG A 347 -11.42 14.71 -10.72
N LEU A 348 -12.33 15.40 -11.42
CA LEU A 348 -13.71 14.95 -11.67
C LEU A 348 -13.91 14.36 -13.07
N ASN A 349 -12.96 14.57 -13.97
CA ASN A 349 -13.02 14.06 -15.34
C ASN A 349 -11.78 13.28 -15.76
N GLN A 350 -10.75 13.22 -14.92
CA GLN A 350 -9.50 12.49 -15.18
C GLN A 350 -9.23 11.46 -14.10
N TRP A 351 -8.63 10.35 -14.52
CA TRP A 351 -8.14 9.29 -13.65
C TRP A 351 -6.80 8.77 -14.17
N ILE A 352 -6.03 8.11 -13.31
CA ILE A 352 -4.71 7.59 -13.67
C ILE A 352 -4.81 6.10 -13.95
N GLN A 353 -4.41 5.68 -15.16
CA GLN A 353 -4.26 4.28 -15.51
C GLN A 353 -2.79 3.88 -15.35
N ILE A 354 -2.55 2.77 -14.64
CA ILE A 354 -1.23 2.17 -14.49
C ILE A 354 -1.26 0.78 -15.12
N GLU A 355 -0.61 0.63 -16.26
CA GLU A 355 -0.43 -0.64 -16.97
C GLU A 355 0.78 -1.38 -16.39
N ALA A 356 0.60 -2.65 -16.03
CA ALA A 356 1.65 -3.56 -15.63
C ALA A 356 1.97 -4.53 -16.79
N ASP A 357 3.15 -4.35 -17.39
CA ASP A 357 3.70 -5.15 -18.48
C ASP A 357 5.19 -5.41 -18.24
N PHE A 358 5.52 -6.56 -17.64
CA PHE A 358 6.93 -6.93 -17.42
C PHE A 358 7.55 -7.70 -18.59
N GLY A 359 6.91 -7.69 -19.77
CA GLY A 359 7.61 -7.84 -21.03
C GLY A 359 8.45 -6.60 -21.38
N ARG A 360 8.21 -5.47 -20.69
CA ARG A 360 8.89 -4.19 -20.92
C ARG A 360 9.73 -3.74 -19.71
N LYS A 361 10.63 -2.79 -19.98
CA LYS A 361 11.41 -2.07 -18.98
C LYS A 361 11.24 -0.56 -19.22
N PRO A 362 10.74 0.23 -18.26
CA PRO A 362 10.18 -0.19 -16.95
C PRO A 362 8.87 -1.01 -17.09
N PRO A 363 8.51 -1.82 -16.07
CA PRO A 363 7.34 -2.70 -16.13
C PRO A 363 6.00 -1.99 -15.89
N PHE A 364 6.02 -0.77 -15.34
CA PHE A 364 4.83 0.04 -15.09
C PHE A 364 4.79 1.24 -16.02
N ARG A 365 3.63 1.51 -16.61
CA ARG A 365 3.38 2.68 -17.46
C ARG A 365 2.19 3.45 -16.92
N VAL A 366 2.38 4.75 -16.75
CA VAL A 366 1.36 5.65 -16.21
C VAL A 366 0.80 6.49 -17.34
N SER A 367 -0.53 6.63 -17.37
CA SER A 367 -1.21 7.51 -18.32
C SER A 367 -2.40 8.18 -17.64
N VAL A 368 -2.65 9.44 -17.99
CA VAL A 368 -3.88 10.14 -17.62
C VAL A 368 -4.95 9.73 -18.63
N ARG A 369 -6.15 9.41 -18.13
CA ARG A 369 -7.32 9.06 -18.93
C ARG A 369 -8.46 10.01 -18.61
N ASP A 370 -9.17 10.43 -19.64
CA ASP A 370 -10.36 11.27 -19.50
C ASP A 370 -11.63 10.42 -19.50
N VAL A 371 -12.65 10.87 -18.76
CA VAL A 371 -14.01 10.35 -18.88
C VAL A 371 -14.53 10.65 -20.29
N PRO A 372 -15.11 9.67 -21.01
CA PRO A 372 -15.69 9.92 -22.33
C PRO A 372 -16.73 11.05 -22.29
N LYS A 373 -16.56 12.06 -23.15
CA LYS A 373 -17.40 13.29 -23.17
C LYS A 373 -18.91 13.03 -23.27
N GLN A 374 -19.28 11.92 -23.89
CA GLN A 374 -20.68 11.49 -24.09
C GLN A 374 -21.26 10.68 -22.93
N MET A 375 -20.50 10.48 -21.85
CA MET A 375 -20.98 9.76 -20.68
C MET A 375 -21.88 10.67 -19.84
N PRO A 376 -23.16 10.31 -19.64
CA PRO A 376 -24.07 11.13 -18.84
C PRO A 376 -23.63 11.14 -17.37
N LEU A 377 -23.96 12.22 -16.67
CA LEU A 377 -23.90 12.22 -15.20
C LEU A 377 -25.03 11.32 -14.69
N PRO A 378 -24.74 10.41 -13.74
CA PRO A 378 -25.78 9.67 -13.04
C PRO A 378 -26.79 10.64 -12.43
N THR A 379 -28.07 10.35 -12.60
CA THR A 379 -29.13 11.06 -11.88
C THR A 379 -29.07 10.67 -10.41
N THR A 380 -28.53 11.55 -9.56
CA THR A 380 -28.62 11.37 -8.11
C THR A 380 -30.10 11.38 -7.72
N PRO A 381 -30.62 10.36 -6.99
CA PRO A 381 -31.92 10.50 -6.34
C PRO A 381 -31.88 11.75 -5.44
N PRO A 382 -32.98 12.53 -5.35
CA PRO A 382 -33.01 13.67 -4.47
C PRO A 382 -32.68 13.22 -3.04
N VAL A 383 -31.65 13.82 -2.44
CA VAL A 383 -31.38 13.70 -1.02
C VAL A 383 -32.63 14.24 -0.33
N LEU A 384 -33.43 13.35 0.27
CA LEU A 384 -34.48 13.76 1.19
C LEU A 384 -33.81 14.68 2.22
N PRO A 385 -34.30 15.91 2.44
CA PRO A 385 -33.77 16.74 3.50
C PRO A 385 -33.81 15.93 4.80
N PRO A 386 -32.84 16.10 5.71
CA PRO A 386 -32.98 15.55 7.05
C PRO A 386 -34.35 15.99 7.53
N ALA A 387 -35.17 15.04 7.99
CA ALA A 387 -36.42 15.37 8.65
C ALA A 387 -36.09 16.48 9.64
N SER A 388 -36.78 17.63 9.50
CA SER A 388 -36.66 18.74 10.45
C SER A 388 -36.66 18.14 11.85
N PRO A 389 -35.82 18.64 12.79
CA PRO A 389 -35.93 18.19 14.16
C PRO A 389 -37.39 18.45 14.55
N ARG A 390 -38.17 17.36 14.71
CA ARG A 390 -39.42 17.46 15.41
C ARG A 390 -39.00 18.03 16.76
N ASP A 391 -39.58 19.17 17.09
CA ASP A 391 -39.60 19.72 18.43
C ASP A 391 -39.74 18.57 19.45
N GLU A 392 -38.63 18.15 20.04
CA GLU A 392 -38.61 17.47 21.34
C GLU A 392 -38.70 18.53 22.45
N SER A 393 -39.58 19.51 22.25
CA SER A 393 -40.09 20.38 23.30
C SER A 393 -41.45 19.82 23.73
N GLY A 394 -41.41 18.85 24.64
CA GLY A 394 -42.60 18.40 25.38
C GLY A 394 -42.84 16.89 25.46
N ALA A 395 -41.82 16.07 25.73
CA ALA A 395 -42.05 14.73 26.26
C ALA A 395 -41.86 14.77 27.78
N SER A 396 -42.97 14.94 28.50
CA SER A 396 -43.05 14.65 29.93
C SER A 396 -42.54 13.23 30.17
N MET A 397 -41.61 13.10 31.12
CA MET A 397 -41.12 11.82 31.63
C MET A 397 -42.29 10.85 31.89
N PRO A 398 -42.27 9.62 31.35
CA PRO A 398 -43.18 8.61 31.84
C PRO A 398 -42.76 8.25 33.27
N VAL A 399 -43.66 8.51 34.21
CA VAL A 399 -43.60 8.03 35.59
C VAL A 399 -43.38 6.51 35.57
N ALA A 400 -42.35 6.05 36.28
CA ALA A 400 -42.12 4.62 36.48
C ALA A 400 -43.33 4.00 37.22
N PRO A 401 -43.81 2.81 36.81
CA PRO A 401 -44.89 2.15 37.53
C PRO A 401 -44.43 1.74 38.94
N GLU A 402 -45.25 2.09 39.95
CA GLU A 402 -45.10 1.60 41.32
C GLU A 402 -45.15 0.07 41.34
N MET A 403 -44.13 -0.55 41.95
CA MET A 403 -44.15 -1.98 42.27
C MET A 403 -45.08 -2.21 43.47
N PRO A 404 -45.87 -3.30 43.49
CA PRO A 404 -46.72 -3.64 44.62
C PRO A 404 -45.87 -4.01 45.85
N ASN A 405 -46.27 -3.46 46.99
CA ASN A 405 -45.67 -3.69 48.30
C ASN A 405 -45.82 -5.18 48.68
N VAL A 406 -44.72 -5.93 48.74
CA VAL A 406 -44.69 -7.25 49.38
C VAL A 406 -44.16 -7.04 50.79
N GLU A 407 -45.04 -7.18 51.78
CA GLU A 407 -44.70 -7.10 53.19
C GLU A 407 -43.76 -8.24 53.59
N GLY A 408 -42.73 -7.86 54.36
CA GLY A 408 -42.00 -8.78 55.21
C GLY A 408 -40.56 -9.01 54.79
N PHE A 409 -39.68 -8.04 55.03
CA PHE A 409 -38.33 -8.23 55.61
C PHE A 409 -37.86 -6.87 56.15
N GLY A 410 -37.70 -6.76 57.47
CA GLY A 410 -37.22 -5.55 58.16
C GLY A 410 -35.72 -5.27 57.93
N PRO A 411 -35.20 -4.10 58.37
CA PRO A 411 -33.88 -3.65 57.99
C PRO A 411 -32.79 -4.35 58.81
N ALA A 412 -31.93 -5.10 58.15
CA ALA A 412 -30.67 -5.55 58.74
C ALA A 412 -29.66 -4.39 58.69
N SER A 413 -29.58 -3.64 59.78
CA SER A 413 -28.31 -3.06 60.21
C SER A 413 -27.35 -4.21 60.50
N GLU A 414 -26.18 -4.23 59.87
CA GLU A 414 -24.91 -4.66 60.47
C GLU A 414 -23.78 -4.61 59.42
N LEU A 415 -22.85 -3.68 59.62
CA LEU A 415 -21.54 -3.68 58.97
C LEU A 415 -20.68 -4.80 59.60
N PRO A 416 -19.94 -5.59 58.82
CA PRO A 416 -19.00 -6.56 59.38
C PRO A 416 -17.74 -5.86 59.94
N PRO A 417 -17.10 -6.40 60.99
CA PRO A 417 -16.02 -5.73 61.70
C PRO A 417 -14.69 -5.83 60.95
N VAL A 418 -13.96 -4.71 60.90
CA VAL A 418 -12.55 -4.66 60.48
C VAL A 418 -11.67 -5.12 61.63
N LEU A 419 -10.93 -6.21 61.42
CA LEU A 419 -9.84 -6.67 62.29
C LEU A 419 -8.76 -5.58 62.41
N ARG A 420 -8.52 -5.08 63.62
CA ARG A 420 -7.38 -4.21 63.95
C ARG A 420 -6.31 -5.02 64.69
N THR A 421 -5.07 -4.90 64.23
CA THR A 421 -3.86 -5.31 64.95
C THR A 421 -3.59 -4.37 66.14
N PRO A 422 -3.01 -4.85 67.26
CA PRO A 422 -2.86 -4.05 68.47
C PRO A 422 -1.57 -3.23 68.47
N GLY A 423 -1.70 -1.93 68.68
CA GLY A 423 -0.59 -1.02 68.97
C GLY A 423 -1.00 0.44 68.80
N GLU A 424 -0.83 1.22 69.87
CA GLU A 424 -0.79 2.69 69.93
C GLU A 424 -2.13 3.45 70.12
N SER A 425 -2.45 3.61 71.41
CA SER A 425 -2.62 4.87 72.16
C SER A 425 -3.32 6.06 71.50
N GLN A 426 -4.46 6.41 72.11
CA GLN A 426 -5.19 7.67 71.98
C GLN A 426 -4.35 8.87 72.41
N ASP A 427 -4.39 9.97 71.66
CA ASP A 427 -4.68 11.27 72.25
C ASP A 427 -4.99 12.38 71.21
N GLN A 428 -6.00 13.18 71.58
CA GLN A 428 -6.22 14.60 71.22
C GLN A 428 -6.74 14.99 69.83
N GLN A 429 -8.07 15.19 69.76
CA GLN A 429 -8.70 16.25 68.95
C GLN A 429 -8.33 17.64 69.48
N PRO A 430 -8.25 18.64 68.57
CA PRO A 430 -8.85 19.94 68.88
C PRO A 430 -9.91 20.38 67.86
N ARG A 431 -10.89 21.12 68.39
CA ARG A 431 -12.03 21.76 67.73
C ARG A 431 -11.61 22.77 66.66
N ILE A 432 -12.39 22.84 65.57
CA ILE A 432 -12.41 23.96 64.60
C ILE A 432 -13.60 24.87 64.92
N PRO A 433 -13.44 26.19 64.98
CA PRO A 433 -14.50 27.14 64.65
C PRO A 433 -14.31 27.74 63.26
N SER A 434 -15.43 27.86 62.55
CA SER A 434 -15.64 28.62 61.32
C SER A 434 -15.32 30.11 61.50
N ASP A 435 -14.70 30.78 60.52
CA ASP A 435 -15.37 31.78 59.67
C ASP A 435 -14.43 32.46 58.66
N GLN A 436 -15.01 32.89 57.54
CA GLN A 436 -14.66 34.01 56.64
C GLN A 436 -13.33 34.05 55.83
N GLY A 437 -13.49 34.09 54.50
CA GLY A 437 -13.07 35.26 53.72
C GLY A 437 -11.85 35.14 52.79
N GLY A 438 -12.12 35.03 51.48
CA GLY A 438 -11.46 35.80 50.41
C GLY A 438 -10.03 35.45 49.96
N GLY A 439 -9.82 35.44 48.64
CA GLY A 439 -8.53 35.78 48.04
C GLY A 439 -7.87 34.68 47.20
N ASP A 440 -7.69 35.01 45.92
CA ASP A 440 -6.84 34.36 44.91
C ASP A 440 -5.45 33.92 45.42
N TYR A 441 -4.91 32.84 44.86
CA TYR A 441 -3.54 32.70 44.29
C TYR A 441 -3.13 31.21 44.13
N GLY A 442 -3.00 30.78 42.86
CA GLY A 442 -2.04 29.82 42.27
C GLY A 442 -1.84 28.40 42.86
N PRO A 443 -1.88 27.32 42.05
CA PRO A 443 -1.44 26.02 42.54
C PRO A 443 0.09 25.90 42.51
N ALA A 444 0.60 25.50 43.67
CA ALA A 444 1.97 25.12 43.93
C ALA A 444 2.37 23.81 43.23
N ILE A 445 3.64 23.76 42.86
CA ILE A 445 4.37 22.60 42.35
C ILE A 445 4.43 21.53 43.45
N SER A 446 3.99 20.30 43.14
CA SER A 446 4.23 19.12 43.98
C SER A 446 5.07 18.11 43.21
N MET A 447 6.30 17.88 43.68
CA MET A 447 7.12 16.73 43.30
C MET A 447 6.79 15.52 44.19
N PRO A 448 6.82 14.28 43.68
CA PRO A 448 6.80 13.07 44.49
C PRO A 448 8.22 12.62 44.91
N PRO A 449 8.36 11.94 46.07
CA PRO A 449 9.65 11.45 46.57
C PRO A 449 10.05 10.11 45.92
N GLY A 450 11.37 9.89 45.85
CA GLY A 450 12.01 8.92 44.98
C GLY A 450 12.10 7.48 45.49
N SER A 451 12.72 6.66 44.64
CA SER A 451 13.49 5.43 44.90
C SER A 451 13.62 4.67 43.56
N ILE A 452 14.71 4.04 43.09
CA ILE A 452 16.08 3.73 43.51
C ILE A 452 16.83 3.37 42.21
N LEU A 453 18.09 3.82 42.05
CA LEU A 453 19.01 3.47 40.95
C LEU A 453 19.70 2.12 41.20
N PRO A 454 20.10 1.37 40.15
CA PRO A 454 21.24 0.48 40.22
C PRO A 454 22.49 1.09 39.55
N ALA A 455 23.63 0.70 40.12
CA ALA A 455 24.95 1.30 40.01
C ALA A 455 25.67 1.14 38.65
N SER A 456 26.46 2.15 38.29
CA SER A 456 27.48 2.10 37.23
C SER A 456 28.76 1.39 37.73
N PRO A 457 29.42 0.55 36.93
CA PRO A 457 30.78 0.09 37.24
C PRO A 457 31.83 1.11 36.82
N ALA A 458 32.87 1.21 37.65
CA ALA A 458 34.02 2.10 37.52
C ALA A 458 34.99 1.72 36.39
N LEU A 459 35.66 2.75 35.85
CA LEU A 459 36.79 2.71 34.92
C LEU A 459 38.05 2.09 35.54
N PRO A 460 38.96 1.52 34.74
CA PRO A 460 40.40 1.50 35.05
C PRO A 460 41.18 2.59 34.30
N ALA A 461 42.29 2.98 34.92
CA ALA A 461 43.07 4.18 34.68
C ALA A 461 44.07 4.13 33.50
N SER A 462 44.44 5.35 33.12
CA SER A 462 45.50 5.90 32.26
C SER A 462 46.82 5.14 32.02
N VAL A 463 47.35 5.30 30.79
CA VAL A 463 48.78 5.15 30.39
C VAL A 463 49.15 6.36 29.49
N PRO A 464 50.38 6.94 29.55
CA PRO A 464 50.68 8.33 29.16
C PRO A 464 51.12 8.54 27.69
N PRO A 465 51.25 9.79 27.20
CA PRO A 465 51.55 10.09 25.79
C PRO A 465 53.03 10.40 25.53
N ALA A 466 53.51 10.10 24.31
CA ALA A 466 54.73 10.63 23.70
C ALA A 466 54.67 10.52 22.16
N PRO A 467 55.49 11.24 21.37
CA PRO A 467 55.15 12.52 20.78
C PRO A 467 54.99 12.51 19.25
N ALA A 468 54.31 13.53 18.74
CA ALA A 468 54.11 13.79 17.32
C ALA A 468 55.41 14.25 16.63
N THR A 469 55.77 13.58 15.54
CA THR A 469 56.72 14.07 14.53
C THR A 469 55.95 14.41 13.26
N THR A 470 55.88 15.70 12.95
CA THR A 470 55.49 16.23 11.65
C THR A 470 56.61 16.06 10.64
N PRO A 471 56.28 15.88 9.35
CA PRO A 471 57.03 16.58 8.32
C PRO A 471 56.15 17.59 7.59
N ARG A 472 56.85 18.65 7.19
CA ARG A 472 56.40 19.94 6.71
C ARG A 472 56.58 19.98 5.18
N MET A 473 55.70 20.74 4.52
CA MET A 473 55.86 21.41 3.21
C MET A 473 55.62 20.62 1.90
N PRO A 474 55.35 21.29 0.75
CA PRO A 474 54.85 22.66 0.55
C PRO A 474 53.66 22.79 -0.43
N ALA A 475 53.08 23.98 -0.41
CA ALA A 475 52.15 24.53 -1.38
C ALA A 475 52.75 24.60 -2.81
N SER A 476 51.90 24.44 -3.82
CA SER A 476 52.13 24.97 -5.16
C SER A 476 50.85 25.59 -5.72
N SER A 477 50.94 26.89 -5.91
CA SER A 477 50.04 27.76 -6.67
C SER A 477 50.47 27.79 -8.14
N VAL A 478 49.53 27.59 -9.07
CA VAL A 478 49.65 28.18 -10.42
C VAL A 478 48.26 28.59 -10.91
N GLN A 479 48.01 29.90 -10.88
CA GLN A 479 47.19 30.60 -11.86
C GLN A 479 48.06 30.93 -13.07
N GLY A 480 47.50 30.81 -14.28
CA GLY A 480 48.12 31.29 -15.51
C GLY A 480 47.13 31.28 -16.66
N ARG A 481 46.73 32.48 -17.09
CA ARG A 481 45.88 32.79 -18.25
C ARG A 481 46.55 32.40 -19.58
N PHE A 482 45.77 32.00 -20.58
CA PHE A 482 45.56 32.73 -21.85
C PHE A 482 44.27 32.25 -22.50
#